data_AF-A0A4D6NTH3-F1
#
_entry.id   AF-A0A4D6NTH3-F1
#
_cell.length_a   1.000
_cell.length_b   1.000
_cell.length_c   1.000
_cell.angle_alpha   90.00
_cell.angle_beta   90.00
_cell.angle_gamma   90.00
#
_symmetry.space_group_name_H-M   'P 1'
#
loop_
_entity.id
_entity.type
_entity.pdbx_description
1 polymer ?
#
loop_
_entity_poly.entity_id
_entity_poly.type
_entity_poly.pdbx_seq_one_letter_code
_entity_poly.pdbx_strand_id
1 'polypeptide(L)'
;MFEIADRYIVAGTKNATFNPPASSELSLTCVEKSGRNSEGDSWWETWQENLHQDEWSNIARIERSAQKQAKSGTENAGWYEKWWEKYDAKGWTEKGAHKYGRLNEQSWWEKWGEHYDGRGSVLKWTDKWAETELGTKWGDKWEERFFKGIGSRHGETWHVSPSSERWSRTWGEEHFGNGKVHKYGNSTTGESWDIVVDEETYYEAEPHYGWADVVGDSTQLLSIEPRERPPGVFPNIDFGSPLSPEANDDSPQDLPPSQ
;
A
#
# COMPACT_ATOMS: atom_id res chain seq x y z
N MET A 1 4.85 0.63 26.06
CA MET A 1 6.31 0.49 25.95
C MET A 1 6.59 -0.92 25.47
N PHE A 2 6.55 -1.13 24.15
CA PHE A 2 6.92 -2.41 23.53
C PHE A 2 8.04 -2.10 22.55
N GLU A 3 9.26 -2.11 23.07
CA GLU A 3 10.49 -2.02 22.31
C GLU A 3 11.04 -3.44 22.25
N ILE A 4 10.70 -4.16 21.18
CA ILE A 4 11.33 -5.45 20.86
C ILE A 4 11.60 -5.43 19.36
N ALA A 5 12.72 -4.84 18.97
CA ALA A 5 13.39 -5.13 17.71
C ALA A 5 14.85 -4.69 17.78
N ASP A 6 15.68 -5.46 17.08
CA ASP A 6 17.04 -5.14 16.64
C ASP A 6 18.18 -5.31 17.64
N ARG A 7 18.60 -6.57 17.84
CA ARG A 7 20.02 -6.87 18.07
C ARG A 7 20.50 -8.09 17.29
N TYR A 8 21.59 -7.88 16.53
CA TYR A 8 22.49 -8.85 15.87
C TYR A 8 21.90 -9.50 14.58
N ILE A 9 22.55 -9.70 13.41
CA ILE A 9 23.95 -9.97 13.00
C ILE A 9 24.17 -9.64 11.49
N VAL A 10 25.43 -9.32 11.19
CA VAL A 10 26.20 -9.16 9.93
C VAL A 10 25.74 -9.94 8.68
N ALA A 11 25.75 -9.22 7.56
CA ALA A 11 25.40 -9.63 6.21
C ALA A 11 26.40 -10.59 5.53
N GLY A 12 25.86 -11.49 4.70
CA GLY A 12 26.55 -12.09 3.56
C GLY A 12 25.67 -11.96 2.32
N THR A 13 26.13 -11.23 1.31
CA THR A 13 25.46 -11.08 0.01
C THR A 13 25.77 -12.29 -0.87
N LYS A 14 24.72 -12.95 -1.40
CA LYS A 14 24.83 -13.85 -2.55
C LYS A 14 23.98 -13.26 -3.67
N ASN A 15 24.59 -13.02 -4.82
CA ASN A 15 23.92 -12.54 -6.02
C ASN A 15 22.97 -13.62 -6.55
N ALA A 16 21.72 -13.25 -6.81
CA ALA A 16 20.69 -14.15 -7.33
C ALA A 16 20.65 -14.13 -8.87
N THR A 17 20.37 -15.30 -9.45
CA THR A 17 20.19 -15.56 -10.89
C THR A 17 18.81 -15.08 -11.38
N PHE A 18 18.82 -14.44 -12.55
CA PHE A 18 17.68 -13.79 -13.21
C PHE A 18 16.84 -14.77 -14.07
N ASN A 19 15.51 -14.75 -13.91
CA ASN A 19 14.54 -15.29 -14.85
C ASN A 19 13.54 -14.17 -15.23
N PRO A 20 13.37 -13.82 -16.52
CA PRO A 20 12.60 -12.64 -16.92
C PRO A 20 11.08 -12.86 -16.92
N PRO A 21 10.28 -11.86 -16.47
CA PRO A 21 8.86 -11.77 -16.76
C PRO A 21 8.57 -11.16 -18.15
N ALA A 22 7.36 -11.39 -18.65
CA ALA A 22 6.88 -10.89 -19.93
C ALA A 22 6.17 -9.53 -19.78
N SER A 23 6.71 -8.51 -20.47
CA SER A 23 6.13 -7.19 -20.79
C SER A 23 6.00 -6.13 -19.67
N SER A 24 6.37 -4.89 -20.02
CA SER A 24 6.25 -3.59 -19.33
C SER A 24 7.17 -3.24 -18.15
N GLU A 25 7.95 -4.16 -17.58
CA GLU A 25 8.94 -3.82 -16.55
C GLU A 25 10.23 -3.27 -17.17
N LEU A 26 10.66 -2.06 -16.76
CA LEU A 26 11.88 -1.41 -17.28
C LEU A 26 13.14 -1.94 -16.58
N SER A 27 13.04 -2.21 -15.28
CA SER A 27 14.12 -2.83 -14.49
C SER A 27 13.58 -3.41 -13.18
N LEU A 28 14.23 -4.48 -12.72
CA LEU A 28 13.88 -5.25 -11.53
C LEU A 28 15.17 -5.64 -10.79
N THR A 29 15.23 -5.38 -9.49
CA THR A 29 16.22 -5.98 -8.59
C THR A 29 15.52 -6.88 -7.57
N CYS A 30 16.09 -8.06 -7.31
CA CYS A 30 15.59 -8.98 -6.30
C CYS A 30 16.75 -9.57 -5.48
N VAL A 31 16.57 -9.66 -4.17
CA VAL A 31 17.55 -10.22 -3.23
C VAL A 31 16.82 -11.16 -2.28
N GLU A 32 17.42 -12.32 -2.03
CA GLU A 32 16.94 -13.28 -1.04
C GLU A 32 18.05 -13.59 -0.03
N LYS A 33 17.70 -13.64 1.25
CA LYS A 33 18.59 -14.10 2.32
C LYS A 33 17.83 -15.01 3.27
N SER A 34 18.55 -15.96 3.87
CA SER A 34 18.01 -16.85 4.89
C SER A 34 19.12 -17.32 5.83
N GLY A 35 18.73 -17.81 7.00
CA GLY A 35 19.65 -18.36 7.98
C GLY A 35 18.96 -19.33 8.94
N ARG A 36 19.77 -20.19 9.54
CA ARG A 36 19.35 -21.14 10.59
C ARG A 36 20.48 -21.33 11.61
N ASN A 37 20.15 -21.38 12.90
CA ASN A 37 21.12 -21.67 13.97
C ASN A 37 21.05 -23.15 14.41
N SER A 38 21.93 -23.55 15.36
CA SER A 38 21.97 -24.92 15.91
C SER A 38 20.75 -25.29 16.76
N GLU A 39 20.02 -24.29 17.27
CA GLU A 39 18.82 -24.45 18.09
C GLU A 39 17.56 -24.65 17.24
N GLY A 40 17.69 -24.51 15.91
CA GLY A 40 16.60 -24.71 14.95
C GLY A 40 15.85 -23.44 14.58
N ASP A 41 16.20 -22.29 15.18
CA ASP A 41 15.65 -21.00 14.77
C ASP A 41 16.02 -20.73 13.32
N SER A 42 15.06 -20.18 12.58
CA SER A 42 15.26 -19.89 11.17
C SER A 42 14.57 -18.59 10.77
N TRP A 43 15.12 -17.94 9.76
CA TRP A 43 14.58 -16.73 9.17
C TRP A 43 14.79 -16.73 7.67
N TRP A 44 13.96 -15.97 6.98
CA TRP A 44 14.02 -15.76 5.54
C TRP A 44 13.51 -14.37 5.22
N GLU A 45 14.16 -13.70 4.27
CA GLU A 45 13.72 -12.44 3.71
C GLU A 45 13.93 -12.37 2.20
N THR A 46 13.00 -11.72 1.52
CA THR A 46 13.13 -11.30 0.13
C THR A 46 12.89 -9.83 0.01
N TRP A 47 13.67 -9.16 -0.85
CA TRP A 47 13.54 -7.75 -1.18
C TRP A 47 13.39 -7.62 -2.69
N GLN A 48 12.49 -6.74 -3.11
CA GLN A 48 12.24 -6.46 -4.51
C GLN A 48 12.12 -4.95 -4.72
N GLU A 49 12.72 -4.46 -5.78
CA GLU A 49 12.54 -3.09 -6.26
C GLU A 49 12.32 -3.11 -7.78
N ASN A 50 11.27 -2.41 -8.23
CA ASN A 50 10.85 -2.33 -9.63
C ASN A 50 10.76 -0.88 -10.07
N LEU A 51 11.22 -0.59 -11.28
CA LEU A 51 10.92 0.64 -11.99
C LEU A 51 10.08 0.31 -13.22
N HIS A 52 8.95 0.99 -13.36
CA HIS A 52 8.11 0.93 -14.56
C HIS A 52 7.71 2.32 -15.01
N GLN A 53 7.45 2.47 -16.30
CA GLN A 53 6.89 3.68 -16.86
C GLN A 53 5.59 3.32 -17.57
N ASP A 54 4.53 4.00 -17.15
CA ASP A 54 3.19 3.79 -17.69
C ASP A 54 3.11 4.27 -19.14
N GLU A 55 2.78 3.39 -20.09
CA GLU A 55 2.82 3.72 -21.52
C GLU A 55 1.78 4.77 -21.95
N TRP A 56 0.66 4.88 -21.23
CA TRP A 56 -0.40 5.85 -21.55
C TRP A 56 -0.16 7.22 -20.91
N SER A 57 0.23 7.25 -19.64
CA SER A 57 0.40 8.49 -18.88
C SER A 57 1.84 9.01 -18.88
N ASN A 58 2.81 8.20 -19.35
CA ASN A 58 4.25 8.43 -19.29
C ASN A 58 4.78 8.69 -17.86
N ILE A 59 4.02 8.29 -16.83
CA ILE A 59 4.40 8.47 -15.43
C ILE A 59 5.33 7.33 -15.03
N ALA A 60 6.53 7.69 -14.55
CA ALA A 60 7.45 6.74 -13.93
C ALA A 60 6.97 6.37 -12.52
N ARG A 61 7.14 5.10 -12.17
CA ARG A 61 6.79 4.54 -10.87
C ARG A 61 7.90 3.64 -10.35
N ILE A 62 8.19 3.77 -9.06
CA ILE A 62 9.09 2.86 -8.34
C ILE A 62 8.27 2.13 -7.28
N GLU A 63 8.40 0.81 -7.25
CA GLU A 63 7.76 -0.05 -6.27
C GLU A 63 8.82 -0.85 -5.52
N ARG A 64 8.79 -0.79 -4.19
CA ARG A 64 9.65 -1.54 -3.29
C ARG A 64 8.80 -2.45 -2.44
N SER A 65 9.27 -3.67 -2.18
CA SER A 65 8.60 -4.56 -1.24
C SER A 65 9.59 -5.50 -0.59
N ALA A 66 9.22 -6.01 0.58
CA ALA A 66 9.87 -7.17 1.15
C ALA A 66 8.88 -8.11 1.79
N GLN A 67 9.28 -9.38 1.85
CA GLN A 67 8.64 -10.39 2.69
C GLN A 67 9.68 -10.92 3.64
N LYS A 68 9.34 -11.01 4.92
CA LYS A 68 10.24 -11.44 5.99
C LYS A 68 9.50 -12.41 6.89
N GLN A 69 10.19 -13.42 7.38
CA GLN A 69 9.66 -14.30 8.40
C GLN A 69 10.76 -14.82 9.31
N ALA A 70 10.39 -15.13 10.54
CA ALA A 70 11.23 -15.89 11.45
C ALA A 70 10.39 -16.88 12.25
N LYS A 71 11.02 -17.99 12.63
CA LYS A 71 10.40 -19.06 13.40
C LYS A 71 11.40 -19.60 14.42
N SER A 72 10.93 -19.82 15.65
CA SER A 72 11.71 -20.49 16.69
C SER A 72 11.83 -21.98 16.43
N GLY A 73 13.00 -22.55 16.72
CA GLY A 73 13.24 -24.00 16.70
C GLY A 73 12.65 -24.74 17.91
N THR A 74 12.48 -24.03 19.03
CA THR A 74 12.12 -24.62 20.33
C THR A 74 10.75 -24.17 20.83
N GLU A 75 10.36 -22.94 20.55
CA GLU A 75 9.09 -22.36 21.01
C GLU A 75 8.02 -22.43 19.93
N ASN A 76 6.75 -22.38 20.34
CA ASN A 76 5.64 -22.13 19.41
C ASN A 76 5.58 -20.63 19.07
N ALA A 77 6.64 -20.13 18.47
CA ALA A 77 6.85 -18.73 18.17
C ALA A 77 7.28 -18.53 16.72
N GLY A 78 6.70 -17.51 16.08
CA GLY A 78 7.08 -17.12 14.73
C GLY A 78 6.27 -15.93 14.24
N TRP A 79 6.79 -15.25 13.22
CA TRP A 79 6.13 -14.11 12.62
C TRP A 79 6.42 -14.04 11.12
N TYR A 80 5.54 -13.34 10.43
CA TYR A 80 5.65 -13.00 9.03
C TYR A 80 5.31 -11.52 8.85
N GLU A 81 6.03 -10.84 7.97
CA GLU A 81 5.81 -9.46 7.58
C GLU A 81 5.91 -9.36 6.07
N LYS A 82 4.97 -8.66 5.46
CA LYS A 82 5.07 -8.16 4.10
C LYS A 82 4.88 -6.66 4.14
N TRP A 83 5.86 -5.90 3.67
CA TRP A 83 5.73 -4.45 3.49
C TRP A 83 5.89 -4.08 2.02
N TRP A 84 5.27 -2.98 1.62
CA TRP A 84 5.40 -2.42 0.29
C TRP A 84 5.37 -0.90 0.35
N GLU A 85 6.00 -0.30 -0.65
CA GLU A 85 6.01 1.12 -0.91
C GLU A 85 5.93 1.33 -2.41
N LYS A 86 5.11 2.26 -2.85
CA LYS A 86 4.95 2.61 -4.25
C LYS A 86 4.96 4.12 -4.37
N TYR A 87 5.65 4.60 -5.37
CA TYR A 87 5.87 6.01 -5.62
C TYR A 87 5.67 6.29 -7.10
N ASP A 88 5.13 7.47 -7.42
CA ASP A 88 5.14 7.97 -8.78
C ASP A 88 5.71 9.38 -8.90
N ALA A 89 6.12 9.73 -10.12
CA ALA A 89 6.72 11.03 -10.44
C ALA A 89 5.78 12.24 -10.22
N LYS A 90 4.50 12.04 -9.93
CA LYS A 90 3.53 13.11 -9.60
C LYS A 90 3.33 13.27 -8.09
N GLY A 91 4.08 12.55 -7.26
CA GLY A 91 3.98 12.63 -5.80
C GLY A 91 2.93 11.70 -5.21
N TRP A 92 2.31 10.82 -6.01
CA TRP A 92 1.47 9.75 -5.46
C TRP A 92 2.35 8.77 -4.68
N THR A 93 1.89 8.38 -3.49
CA THR A 93 2.61 7.46 -2.61
C THR A 93 1.63 6.51 -1.94
N GLU A 94 1.91 5.21 -1.98
CA GLU A 94 1.19 4.18 -1.23
C GLU A 94 2.18 3.33 -0.45
N LYS A 95 1.99 3.23 0.86
CA LYS A 95 2.84 2.41 1.73
C LYS A 95 1.96 1.56 2.62
N GLY A 96 2.49 0.42 3.04
CA GLY A 96 1.83 -0.38 4.05
C GLY A 96 2.62 -1.58 4.47
N ALA A 97 2.17 -2.20 5.55
CA ALA A 97 2.63 -3.52 5.92
C ALA A 97 1.50 -4.37 6.47
N HIS A 98 1.62 -5.67 6.23
CA HIS A 98 0.86 -6.71 6.87
C HIS A 98 1.82 -7.57 7.68
N LYS A 99 1.58 -7.63 8.99
CA LYS A 99 2.35 -8.43 9.92
C LYS A 99 1.42 -9.34 10.69
N TYR A 100 1.87 -10.56 10.93
CA TYR A 100 1.19 -11.44 11.84
C TYR A 100 2.19 -12.39 12.48
N GLY A 101 1.82 -12.90 13.64
CA GLY A 101 2.68 -13.84 14.33
C GLY A 101 1.95 -14.59 15.40
N ARG A 102 2.70 -15.48 16.03
CA ARG A 102 2.28 -16.28 17.16
C ARG A 102 3.40 -16.29 18.18
N LEU A 103 3.00 -16.23 19.44
CA LEU A 103 3.86 -16.53 20.57
C LEU A 103 3.03 -17.38 21.54
N ASN A 104 3.42 -18.65 21.67
CA ASN A 104 2.71 -19.64 22.47
C ASN A 104 1.24 -19.77 22.05
N GLU A 105 0.31 -19.49 22.96
CA GLU A 105 -1.13 -19.61 22.77
C GLU A 105 -1.78 -18.31 22.28
N GLN A 106 -0.98 -17.30 21.91
CA GLN A 106 -1.47 -16.02 21.41
C GLN A 106 -1.02 -15.78 19.97
N SER A 107 -1.98 -15.45 19.11
CA SER A 107 -1.73 -14.98 17.75
C SER A 107 -2.09 -13.50 17.64
N TRP A 108 -1.40 -12.78 16.77
CA TRP A 108 -1.61 -11.35 16.56
C TRP A 108 -1.46 -10.98 15.08
N TRP A 109 -2.14 -9.91 14.69
CA TRP A 109 -2.16 -9.35 13.35
C TRP A 109 -2.06 -7.84 13.47
N GLU A 110 -1.30 -7.25 12.56
CA GLU A 110 -1.14 -5.83 12.43
C GLU A 110 -1.12 -5.49 10.94
N LYS A 111 -1.96 -4.54 10.57
CA LYS A 111 -1.96 -3.93 9.26
C LYS A 111 -1.89 -2.43 9.43
N TRP A 112 -1.14 -1.79 8.56
CA TRP A 112 -1.18 -0.34 8.45
C TRP A 112 -0.98 0.05 6.98
N GLY A 113 -1.47 1.23 6.65
CA GLY A 113 -1.25 1.81 5.35
C GLY A 113 -1.30 3.33 5.38
N GLU A 114 -0.57 3.92 4.44
CA GLU A 114 -0.58 5.35 4.14
C GLU A 114 -0.75 5.55 2.64
N HIS A 115 -1.55 6.54 2.27
CA HIS A 115 -1.81 6.90 0.88
C HIS A 115 -1.82 8.41 0.74
N TYR A 116 -1.01 8.90 -0.18
CA TYR A 116 -0.91 10.32 -0.55
C TYR A 116 -1.20 10.43 -2.04
N ASP A 117 -2.08 11.34 -2.43
CA ASP A 117 -2.46 11.50 -3.84
C ASP A 117 -1.53 12.44 -4.65
N GLY A 118 -0.51 13.02 -3.98
CA GLY A 118 0.38 14.03 -4.55
C GLY A 118 -0.26 15.42 -4.73
N ARG A 119 -1.49 15.63 -4.23
CA ARG A 119 -2.27 16.87 -4.37
C ARG A 119 -2.86 17.37 -3.05
N GLY A 120 -2.44 16.76 -1.93
CA GLY A 120 -2.80 17.14 -0.57
C GLY A 120 -3.91 16.29 0.06
N SER A 121 -4.36 15.22 -0.60
CA SER A 121 -5.20 14.19 0.01
C SER A 121 -4.33 13.13 0.68
N VAL A 122 -4.67 12.80 1.92
CA VAL A 122 -3.96 11.84 2.75
C VAL A 122 -4.96 10.89 3.40
N LEU A 123 -4.67 9.60 3.32
CA LEU A 123 -5.36 8.54 4.04
C LEU A 123 -4.32 7.74 4.83
N LYS A 124 -4.50 7.61 6.14
CA LYS A 124 -3.69 6.71 6.98
C LYS A 124 -4.61 5.83 7.80
N TRP A 125 -4.19 4.60 8.06
CA TRP A 125 -5.00 3.67 8.84
C TRP A 125 -4.14 2.61 9.51
N THR A 126 -4.64 2.05 10.61
CA THR A 126 -4.13 0.82 11.20
C THR A 126 -5.26 -0.10 11.59
N ASP A 127 -4.99 -1.40 11.59
CA ASP A 127 -5.86 -2.45 12.10
C ASP A 127 -4.99 -3.48 12.81
N LYS A 128 -5.07 -3.52 14.13
CA LYS A 128 -4.28 -4.38 15.00
C LYS A 128 -5.22 -5.19 15.86
N TRP A 129 -4.97 -6.48 15.94
CA TRP A 129 -5.74 -7.34 16.83
C TRP A 129 -4.96 -8.59 17.21
N ALA A 130 -5.41 -9.25 18.28
CA ALA A 130 -4.85 -10.49 18.74
C ALA A 130 -5.95 -11.41 19.26
N GLU A 131 -5.64 -12.70 19.29
CA GLU A 131 -6.48 -13.72 19.89
C GLU A 131 -5.67 -14.74 20.68
N THR A 132 -6.29 -15.28 21.71
CA THR A 132 -5.78 -16.45 22.44
C THR A 132 -6.44 -17.73 21.95
N GLU A 133 -5.81 -18.88 22.19
CA GLU A 133 -6.43 -20.20 21.96
C GLU A 133 -7.73 -20.39 22.75
N LEU A 134 -7.89 -19.70 23.89
CA LEU A 134 -9.10 -19.72 24.71
C LEU A 134 -10.26 -18.91 24.11
N GLY A 135 -10.05 -18.21 22.99
CA GLY A 135 -11.08 -17.48 22.27
C GLY A 135 -11.24 -16.01 22.68
N THR A 136 -10.47 -15.51 23.65
CA THR A 136 -10.39 -14.07 23.92
C THR A 136 -9.78 -13.35 22.72
N LYS A 137 -10.40 -12.26 22.27
CA LYS A 137 -9.92 -11.42 21.16
C LYS A 137 -9.93 -9.95 21.55
N TRP A 138 -8.97 -9.18 21.08
CA TRP A 138 -8.93 -7.73 21.30
C TRP A 138 -8.22 -7.05 20.15
N GLY A 139 -8.52 -5.78 19.95
CA GLY A 139 -7.86 -5.01 18.92
C GLY A 139 -8.17 -3.53 18.97
N ASP A 140 -7.44 -2.80 18.14
CA ASP A 140 -7.63 -1.41 17.86
C ASP A 140 -7.51 -1.18 16.35
N LYS A 141 -8.37 -0.32 15.83
CA LYS A 141 -8.27 0.17 14.46
C LYS A 141 -8.56 1.65 14.43
N TRP A 142 -7.90 2.36 13.54
CA TRP A 142 -8.23 3.75 13.27
C TRP A 142 -7.95 4.07 11.82
N GLU A 143 -8.60 5.12 11.35
CA GLU A 143 -8.41 5.68 10.02
C GLU A 143 -8.47 7.20 10.13
N GLU A 144 -7.65 7.89 9.34
CA GLU A 144 -7.79 9.31 9.09
C GLU A 144 -7.79 9.62 7.61
N ARG A 145 -8.59 10.61 7.22
CA ARG A 145 -8.74 11.12 5.86
C ARG A 145 -8.71 12.62 5.88
N PHE A 146 -7.71 13.21 5.25
CA PHE A 146 -7.53 14.65 5.19
C PHE A 146 -7.34 15.13 3.75
N PHE A 147 -7.87 16.32 3.46
CA PHE A 147 -7.54 17.09 2.28
C PHE A 147 -7.31 18.53 2.69
N LYS A 148 -6.06 18.99 2.56
CA LYS A 148 -5.67 20.38 2.90
C LYS A 148 -6.12 20.80 4.32
N GLY A 149 -6.01 19.90 5.28
CA GLY A 149 -6.29 20.17 6.70
C GLY A 149 -7.74 20.09 7.11
N ILE A 150 -8.63 19.77 6.17
CA ILE A 150 -10.03 19.45 6.43
C ILE A 150 -10.16 17.94 6.32
N GLY A 151 -10.80 17.31 7.30
CA GLY A 151 -10.84 15.86 7.31
C GLY A 151 -11.47 15.26 8.54
N SER A 152 -11.33 13.96 8.67
CA SER A 152 -11.76 13.23 9.84
C SER A 152 -10.73 12.20 10.26
N ARG A 153 -10.76 11.86 11.54
CA ARG A 153 -10.11 10.66 12.07
C ARG A 153 -11.03 9.95 13.02
N HIS A 154 -11.02 8.63 13.01
CA HIS A 154 -11.87 7.86 13.89
C HIS A 154 -11.27 6.49 14.16
N GLY A 155 -11.64 5.90 15.28
CA GLY A 155 -11.16 4.58 15.65
C GLY A 155 -12.10 3.82 16.57
N GLU A 156 -11.75 2.55 16.75
CA GLU A 156 -12.42 1.62 17.65
C GLU A 156 -11.35 0.84 18.40
N THR A 157 -11.46 0.76 19.72
CA THR A 157 -10.80 -0.26 20.53
C THR A 157 -11.87 -1.24 20.99
N TRP A 158 -11.61 -2.53 20.89
CA TRP A 158 -12.60 -3.57 21.19
C TRP A 158 -11.98 -4.78 21.87
N HIS A 159 -12.81 -5.52 22.59
CA HIS A 159 -12.48 -6.75 23.28
C HIS A 159 -13.68 -7.71 23.21
N VAL A 160 -13.41 -9.01 23.04
CA VAL A 160 -14.39 -10.08 23.05
C VAL A 160 -13.89 -11.17 23.99
N SER A 161 -14.70 -11.51 24.99
CA SER A 161 -14.41 -12.61 25.91
C SER A 161 -14.67 -13.98 25.26
N PRO A 162 -14.18 -15.09 25.85
CA PRO A 162 -14.54 -16.45 25.42
C PRO A 162 -16.06 -16.72 25.45
N SER A 163 -16.80 -16.03 26.32
CA SER A 163 -18.26 -16.12 26.40
C SER A 163 -18.99 -15.26 25.36
N SER A 164 -18.27 -14.70 24.37
CA SER A 164 -18.79 -13.79 23.35
C SER A 164 -19.33 -12.46 23.88
N GLU A 165 -18.96 -12.08 25.10
CA GLU A 165 -19.25 -10.74 25.62
C GLU A 165 -18.34 -9.73 24.91
N ARG A 166 -18.94 -8.72 24.27
CA ARG A 166 -18.22 -7.70 23.52
C ARG A 166 -18.19 -6.38 24.28
N TRP A 167 -17.00 -5.84 24.43
CA TRP A 167 -16.75 -4.46 24.80
C TRP A 167 -16.17 -3.70 23.62
N SER A 168 -16.59 -2.45 23.40
CA SER A 168 -15.90 -1.55 22.48
C SER A 168 -16.03 -0.09 22.89
N ARG A 169 -15.05 0.71 22.50
CA ARG A 169 -15.04 2.17 22.59
C ARG A 169 -14.69 2.74 21.21
N THR A 170 -15.56 3.59 20.69
CA THR A 170 -15.36 4.33 19.45
C THR A 170 -15.03 5.79 19.76
N TRP A 171 -14.26 6.41 18.88
CA TRP A 171 -13.96 7.83 18.93
C TRP A 171 -13.85 8.38 17.50
N GLY A 172 -14.10 9.68 17.36
CA GLY A 172 -13.98 10.39 16.10
C GLY A 172 -13.66 11.87 16.32
N GLU A 173 -12.99 12.45 15.34
CA GLU A 173 -12.72 13.87 15.22
C GLU A 173 -13.07 14.33 13.80
N GLU A 174 -13.86 15.40 13.66
CA GLU A 174 -14.00 16.15 12.40
C GLU A 174 -13.24 17.46 12.50
N HIS A 175 -12.36 17.70 11.53
CA HIS A 175 -11.48 18.86 11.45
C HIS A 175 -12.03 19.80 10.40
N PHE A 176 -12.53 20.96 10.84
CA PHE A 176 -13.24 21.91 9.97
C PHE A 176 -12.32 22.86 9.18
N GLY A 177 -11.01 22.86 9.45
CA GLY A 177 -10.04 23.77 8.82
C GLY A 177 -10.15 25.23 9.27
N ASN A 178 -10.98 25.53 10.26
CA ASN A 178 -11.19 26.88 10.82
C ASN A 178 -10.71 27.00 12.28
N GLY A 179 -9.83 26.09 12.73
CA GLY A 179 -9.35 26.00 14.11
C GLY A 179 -10.33 25.35 15.08
N LYS A 180 -11.43 24.76 14.58
CA LYS A 180 -12.37 23.97 15.38
C LYS A 180 -12.30 22.49 15.02
N VAL A 181 -12.45 21.67 16.05
CA VAL A 181 -12.53 20.21 15.93
C VAL A 181 -13.78 19.71 16.67
N HIS A 182 -14.60 18.92 15.98
CA HIS A 182 -15.71 18.20 16.60
C HIS A 182 -15.22 16.83 17.06
N LYS A 183 -15.21 16.59 18.37
CA LYS A 183 -14.77 15.32 18.97
C LYS A 183 -15.96 14.58 19.53
N TYR A 184 -16.12 13.33 19.13
CA TYR A 184 -17.24 12.49 19.54
C TYR A 184 -16.79 11.05 19.81
N GLY A 185 -17.62 10.30 20.51
CA GLY A 185 -17.38 8.88 20.73
C GLY A 185 -18.32 8.27 21.76
N ASN A 186 -18.26 6.95 21.86
CA ASN A 186 -19.08 6.19 22.79
C ASN A 186 -18.41 4.87 23.19
N SER A 187 -18.95 4.24 24.23
CA SER A 187 -18.54 2.92 24.71
C SER A 187 -19.76 2.05 24.95
N THR A 188 -19.62 0.73 24.80
CA THR A 188 -20.65 -0.24 25.19
C THR A 188 -20.96 -0.22 26.69
N THR A 189 -20.11 0.43 27.49
CA THR A 189 -20.34 0.69 28.93
C THR A 189 -21.25 1.89 29.21
N GLY A 190 -21.75 2.58 28.18
CA GLY A 190 -22.65 3.73 28.31
C GLY A 190 -21.97 5.10 28.36
N GLU A 191 -20.64 5.15 28.31
CA GLU A 191 -19.91 6.42 28.15
C GLU A 191 -20.15 7.02 26.76
N SER A 192 -20.35 8.33 26.69
CA SER A 192 -20.41 9.06 25.42
C SER A 192 -19.96 10.52 25.60
N TRP A 193 -19.43 11.10 24.54
CA TRP A 193 -19.08 12.52 24.47
C TRP A 193 -19.30 13.04 23.06
N ASP A 194 -19.62 14.33 22.98
CA ASP A 194 -19.87 15.06 21.74
C ASP A 194 -19.61 16.54 22.04
N ILE A 195 -18.47 17.06 21.61
CA ILE A 195 -18.02 18.42 21.91
C ILE A 195 -17.33 19.05 20.70
N VAL A 196 -17.45 20.37 20.58
CA VAL A 196 -16.66 21.16 19.63
C VAL A 196 -15.68 22.00 20.42
N VAL A 197 -14.40 21.89 20.08
CA VAL A 197 -13.29 22.61 20.75
C VAL A 197 -12.52 23.47 19.76
N ASP A 198 -11.96 24.58 20.24
CA ASP A 198 -10.95 25.35 19.51
C ASP A 198 -9.58 24.66 19.73
N GLU A 199 -8.98 24.16 18.65
CA GLU A 199 -7.74 23.37 18.67
C GLU A 199 -6.96 23.62 17.38
N GLU A 200 -5.65 23.87 17.51
CA GLU A 200 -4.77 23.99 16.35
C GLU A 200 -4.48 22.60 15.79
N THR A 201 -4.80 22.41 14.50
CA THR A 201 -4.73 21.10 13.86
C THR A 201 -3.48 21.01 13.00
N TYR A 202 -2.58 20.08 13.33
CA TYR A 202 -1.49 19.67 12.45
C TYR A 202 -1.90 18.47 11.61
N TYR A 203 -1.63 18.54 10.31
CA TYR A 203 -1.76 17.42 9.38
C TYR A 203 -0.54 17.43 8.45
N GLU A 204 -0.05 16.24 8.15
CA GLU A 204 1.09 16.04 7.25
C GLU A 204 0.55 15.72 5.85
N ALA A 205 0.66 16.68 4.92
CA ALA A 205 0.11 16.56 3.57
C ALA A 205 1.05 15.82 2.60
N GLU A 206 2.33 15.76 2.94
CA GLU A 206 3.37 15.20 2.10
C GLU A 206 3.98 13.96 2.77
N PRO A 207 4.28 12.90 2.01
CA PRO A 207 4.94 11.74 2.58
C PRO A 207 6.34 12.13 3.06
N HIS A 208 6.73 11.70 4.27
CA HIS A 208 8.08 11.92 4.80
C HIS A 208 9.20 11.36 3.91
N TYR A 209 8.87 10.37 3.09
CA TYR A 209 9.77 9.79 2.10
C TYR A 209 8.96 9.60 0.81
N GLY A 210 9.30 10.33 -0.24
CA GLY A 210 8.55 10.44 -1.48
C GLY A 210 9.37 10.10 -2.72
N TRP A 211 8.90 10.57 -3.89
CA TRP A 211 9.50 10.28 -5.19
C TRP A 211 10.99 10.67 -5.30
N ALA A 212 11.35 11.86 -4.80
CA ALA A 212 12.73 12.34 -4.87
C ALA A 212 13.67 11.46 -4.03
N ASP A 213 13.22 11.04 -2.85
CA ASP A 213 14.00 10.20 -1.95
C ASP A 213 14.21 8.81 -2.53
N VAL A 214 13.14 8.18 -3.04
CA VAL A 214 13.26 6.83 -3.62
C VAL A 214 14.16 6.83 -4.86
N VAL A 215 14.05 7.82 -5.75
CA VAL A 215 14.95 7.95 -6.91
C VAL A 215 16.40 8.10 -6.46
N GLY A 216 16.65 8.85 -5.38
CA GLY A 216 17.99 9.02 -4.81
C GLY A 216 18.59 7.73 -4.27
N ASP A 217 17.77 6.86 -3.66
CA ASP A 217 18.21 5.59 -3.07
C ASP A 217 18.31 4.44 -4.10
N SER A 218 17.52 4.49 -5.19
CA SER A 218 17.45 3.45 -6.22
C SER A 218 18.60 3.48 -7.24
N THR A 219 19.81 3.93 -6.85
CA THR A 219 20.97 4.07 -7.76
C THR A 219 21.32 2.78 -8.52
N GLN A 220 21.22 1.63 -7.87
CA GLN A 220 21.49 0.33 -8.49
C GLN A 220 20.44 -0.02 -9.54
N LEU A 221 19.16 0.18 -9.24
CA LEU A 221 18.05 -0.04 -10.17
C LEU A 221 18.19 0.87 -11.41
N LEU A 222 18.49 2.15 -11.19
CA LEU A 222 18.66 3.15 -12.25
C LEU A 222 19.90 2.91 -13.12
N SER A 223 20.85 2.09 -12.66
CA SER A 223 22.03 1.69 -13.44
C SER A 223 21.76 0.53 -14.41
N ILE A 224 20.59 -0.11 -14.33
CA ILE A 224 20.21 -1.21 -15.23
C ILE A 224 19.86 -0.64 -16.60
N GLU A 225 20.59 -1.07 -17.64
CA GLU A 225 20.29 -0.68 -19.02
C GLU A 225 18.99 -1.36 -19.50
N PRO A 226 17.98 -0.59 -19.93
CA PRO A 226 16.77 -1.15 -20.50
C PRO A 226 17.10 -1.94 -21.77
N ARG A 227 16.64 -3.19 -21.86
CA ARG A 227 16.83 -3.99 -23.06
C ARG A 227 16.02 -3.41 -24.22
N GLU A 228 16.64 -3.28 -25.39
CA GLU A 228 15.95 -2.82 -26.59
C GLU A 228 14.72 -3.70 -26.88
N ARG A 229 13.57 -3.04 -27.08
CA ARG A 229 12.32 -3.69 -27.46
C ARG A 229 12.55 -4.40 -28.80
N PRO A 230 12.29 -5.72 -28.93
CA PRO A 230 12.48 -6.42 -30.19
C PRO A 230 11.62 -5.77 -31.29
N PRO A 231 12.13 -5.61 -32.53
CA PRO A 231 11.36 -5.04 -33.62
C PRO A 231 10.19 -5.98 -33.96
N GLY A 232 8.98 -5.59 -33.56
CA GLY A 232 7.75 -6.33 -33.80
C GLY A 232 6.65 -5.35 -34.19
N VAL A 233 5.99 -5.62 -35.32
CA VAL A 233 4.94 -4.80 -35.92
C VAL A 233 3.75 -4.71 -34.96
N PHE A 234 3.53 -3.51 -34.39
CA PHE A 234 2.26 -3.20 -33.72
C PHE A 234 1.26 -2.76 -34.79
N PRO A 235 -0.01 -3.20 -34.75
CA PRO A 235 -1.02 -2.69 -35.67
C PRO A 235 -1.14 -1.19 -35.47
N ASN A 236 -0.89 -0.43 -36.54
CA ASN A 236 -1.07 1.00 -36.56
C ASN A 236 -2.57 1.28 -36.51
N ILE A 237 -3.10 1.58 -35.31
CA ILE A 237 -4.46 2.07 -35.20
C ILE A 237 -4.41 3.56 -35.54
N ASP A 238 -4.60 3.85 -36.82
CA ASP A 238 -4.65 5.20 -37.36
C ASP A 238 -5.97 5.87 -36.96
N PHE A 239 -5.93 6.66 -35.87
CA PHE A 239 -7.01 7.56 -35.46
C PHE A 239 -6.74 8.96 -36.03
N GLY A 240 -6.82 9.10 -37.35
CA GLY A 240 -6.33 10.32 -37.98
C GLY A 240 -6.83 10.61 -39.39
N SER A 241 -8.13 10.53 -39.65
CA SER A 241 -8.71 11.30 -40.76
C SER A 241 -10.07 11.88 -40.36
N PRO A 242 -10.22 13.22 -40.29
CA PRO A 242 -11.51 13.83 -40.07
C PRO A 242 -12.38 13.60 -41.31
N LEU A 243 -13.53 12.94 -41.13
CA LEU A 243 -14.58 12.92 -42.13
C LEU A 243 -15.03 14.37 -42.37
N SER A 244 -14.60 14.97 -43.49
CA SER A 244 -15.17 16.22 -43.99
C SER A 244 -16.52 15.93 -44.66
N PRO A 245 -17.52 16.81 -44.52
CA PRO A 245 -18.89 16.53 -44.91
C PRO A 245 -19.18 16.82 -46.39
N GLU A 246 -20.13 16.04 -46.92
CA GLU A 246 -20.93 16.22 -48.14
C GLU A 246 -20.27 16.05 -49.53
N ALA A 247 -20.78 15.05 -50.27
CA ALA A 247 -21.28 15.26 -51.63
C ALA A 247 -22.30 14.15 -51.96
N ASN A 248 -23.58 14.54 -52.09
CA ASN A 248 -24.55 13.78 -52.87
C ASN A 248 -24.02 13.69 -54.30
N ASP A 249 -24.00 12.49 -54.90
CA ASP A 249 -24.06 12.40 -56.36
C ASP A 249 -25.02 11.28 -56.77
N ASP A 250 -26.08 11.78 -57.38
CA ASP A 250 -27.21 11.14 -57.99
C ASP A 250 -26.74 10.60 -59.35
N SER A 251 -26.77 9.29 -59.56
CA SER A 251 -26.50 8.70 -60.87
C SER A 251 -27.73 7.97 -61.37
N PRO A 252 -28.40 8.48 -62.42
CA PRO A 252 -29.57 7.85 -63.00
C PRO A 252 -29.12 6.83 -64.05
N GLN A 253 -29.74 5.64 -64.04
CA GLN A 253 -30.17 4.85 -65.20
C GLN A 253 -30.24 3.37 -64.81
N ASP A 254 -31.45 2.86 -64.65
CA ASP A 254 -31.93 1.67 -65.37
C ASP A 254 -33.41 1.42 -65.03
N LEU A 255 -34.30 1.91 -65.89
CA LEU A 255 -35.68 1.47 -65.98
C LEU A 255 -35.80 0.43 -67.09
N PRO A 256 -36.48 -0.71 -66.89
CA PRO A 256 -37.16 -1.39 -67.98
C PRO A 256 -38.62 -0.91 -68.10
N PRO A 257 -39.19 -0.95 -69.33
CA PRO A 257 -40.43 -0.27 -69.67
C PRO A 257 -41.71 -1.00 -69.25
N SER A 258 -42.73 -0.16 -69.15
CA SER A 258 -44.16 -0.37 -68.86
C SER A 258 -44.88 -1.49 -69.62
N GLN A 259 -45.73 -2.21 -68.88
CA GLN A 259 -47.18 -2.27 -69.16
C GLN A 259 -47.96 -2.41 -67.85
#